data_AF-A0A2V7BVH3-F1
#
_entry.id   AF-A0A2V7BVH3-F1
#
_cell.length_a   1.000
_cell.length_b   1.000
_cell.length_c   1.000
_cell.angle_alpha   90.00
_cell.angle_beta   90.00
_cell.angle_gamma   90.00
#
_symmetry.space_group_name_H-M   'P 1'
#
loop_
_entity.id
_entity.type
_entity.pdbx_description
1 polymer ?
#
loop_
_entity_poly.entity_id
_entity_poly.type
_entity_poly.pdbx_seq_one_letter_code
_entity_poly.pdbx_strand_id
1 'polypeptide(L)'
;MRGQRRRLRGPAEPRGRVPAPGARPVRRGDRARHAAARGTALSAGARRVIRALVVVLVLALTATGAVWWLWADDGGVTIDAIGDQNQTVARGQLPVFAARGDAARLYTFALANPDTLGKIPCTCGCERFGHVSNRSCYIKDEPAARVTFTSHAAT
;
A
#
# COMPACT_ATOMS: atom_id res chain seq x y z
N MET A 1 -16.69 33.01 -59.34
CA MET A 1 -15.86 33.97 -60.11
C MET A 1 -15.07 34.85 -59.14
N ARG A 2 -13.90 35.38 -59.52
CA ARG A 2 -13.11 36.46 -58.86
C ARG A 2 -12.72 36.23 -57.37
N GLY A 3 -11.45 36.27 -56.96
CA GLY A 3 -10.20 36.42 -57.72
C GLY A 3 -8.95 36.17 -56.86
N GLN A 4 -7.85 35.69 -57.46
CA GLN A 4 -6.59 35.34 -56.78
C GLN A 4 -5.46 36.35 -57.08
N ARG A 5 -4.67 36.71 -56.05
CA ARG A 5 -3.24 37.11 -56.10
C ARG A 5 -2.67 36.90 -54.68
N ARG A 6 -1.63 36.13 -54.33
CA ARG A 6 -0.60 35.31 -55.00
C ARG A 6 0.59 36.03 -55.67
N ARG A 7 1.82 35.65 -55.23
CA ARG A 7 3.19 35.99 -55.73
C ARG A 7 3.63 37.45 -55.48
N LEU A 8 4.91 37.82 -55.30
CA LEU A 8 6.24 37.18 -55.03
C LEU A 8 7.13 38.29 -54.35
N ARG A 9 8.46 38.26 -54.09
CA ARG A 9 9.65 37.44 -54.47
C ARG A 9 10.77 37.63 -53.41
N GLY A 10 11.87 36.86 -53.48
CA GLY A 10 13.23 37.24 -53.00
C GLY A 10 14.23 37.22 -54.18
N PRO A 11 15.57 37.10 -53.99
CA PRO A 11 16.38 37.14 -52.76
C PRO A 11 17.70 37.96 -52.89
N ALA A 12 18.61 37.83 -51.90
CA ALA A 12 20.09 37.91 -52.00
C ALA A 12 20.85 39.27 -51.99
N GLU A 13 22.11 39.14 -51.56
CA GLU A 13 23.16 40.10 -51.18
C GLU A 13 23.86 40.84 -52.36
N PRO A 14 24.65 41.91 -52.11
CA PRO A 14 26.12 41.72 -52.13
C PRO A 14 27.02 42.66 -51.27
N ARG A 15 28.05 42.05 -50.64
CA ARG A 15 29.48 42.48 -50.60
C ARG A 15 29.88 43.92 -50.18
N GLY A 16 30.21 44.07 -48.89
CA GLY A 16 31.61 44.22 -48.41
C GLY A 16 32.48 45.46 -48.73
N ARG A 17 33.05 46.07 -47.68
CA ARG A 17 34.34 46.81 -47.68
C ARG A 17 34.98 46.81 -46.27
N VAL A 18 36.30 46.94 -46.19
CA VAL A 18 37.10 46.92 -44.94
C VAL A 18 38.06 48.13 -44.91
N PRO A 19 38.26 48.76 -43.74
CA PRO A 19 39.47 49.57 -43.52
C PRO A 19 40.18 49.33 -42.16
N ALA A 20 41.49 49.05 -42.26
CA ALA A 20 42.60 49.41 -41.36
C ALA A 20 42.63 48.99 -39.85
N PRO A 21 43.84 48.76 -39.27
CA PRO A 21 44.02 48.41 -37.86
C PRO A 21 44.24 49.63 -36.93
N GLY A 22 43.88 49.48 -35.65
CA GLY A 22 44.12 50.45 -34.57
C GLY A 22 44.73 49.79 -33.32
N ALA A 23 45.45 50.57 -32.50
CA ALA A 23 46.33 50.04 -31.45
C ALA A 23 45.64 49.74 -30.08
N ARG A 24 46.34 48.94 -29.26
CA ARG A 24 46.03 48.64 -27.85
C ARG A 24 45.99 49.93 -27.00
N PRO A 25 45.22 49.98 -25.89
CA PRO A 25 45.72 49.41 -24.64
C PRO A 25 44.72 48.51 -23.88
N VAL A 26 45.25 47.59 -23.07
CA VAL A 26 44.45 46.84 -22.08
C VAL A 26 44.06 47.78 -20.93
N ARG A 27 42.77 47.81 -20.57
CA ARG A 27 42.34 48.45 -19.31
C ARG A 27 41.60 47.44 -18.44
N ARG A 28 42.19 47.16 -17.27
CA ARG A 28 41.67 46.27 -16.22
C ARG A 28 40.33 46.82 -15.69
N GLY A 29 39.32 45.97 -15.62
CA GLY A 29 37.95 46.35 -15.25
C GLY A 29 37.29 45.32 -14.34
N ASP A 30 37.78 45.20 -13.10
CA ASP A 30 37.23 44.28 -12.11
C ASP A 30 35.77 44.62 -11.74
N ARG A 31 34.85 43.65 -11.91
CA ARG A 31 33.56 43.58 -11.20
C ARG A 31 32.88 42.21 -11.33
N ALA A 32 33.44 41.22 -10.62
CA ALA A 32 32.71 39.99 -10.34
C ALA A 32 31.48 40.29 -9.44
N ARG A 33 30.28 39.94 -9.92
CA ARG A 33 29.04 39.85 -9.11
C ARG A 33 28.18 38.66 -9.53
N HIS A 34 28.77 37.47 -9.58
CA HIS A 34 27.95 36.26 -9.42
C HIS A 34 27.36 36.29 -8.00
N ALA A 35 26.03 36.37 -7.91
CA ALA A 35 25.33 36.29 -6.64
C ALA A 35 25.49 34.86 -6.09
N ALA A 36 26.43 34.68 -5.17
CA ALA A 36 26.67 33.39 -4.54
C ALA A 36 25.42 32.98 -3.73
N ALA A 37 24.65 32.05 -4.28
CA ALA A 37 23.53 31.43 -3.60
C ALA A 37 24.04 30.78 -2.31
N ARG A 38 23.64 31.33 -1.15
CA ARG A 38 24.09 30.87 0.17
C ARG A 38 23.37 29.58 0.57
N GLY A 39 23.59 28.51 -0.20
CA GLY A 39 23.37 27.16 0.30
C GLY A 39 24.30 26.95 1.49
N THR A 40 23.73 26.89 2.70
CA THR A 40 24.48 26.65 3.93
C THR A 40 25.04 25.24 3.91
N ALA A 41 26.30 25.11 3.45
CA ALA A 41 26.97 23.84 3.31
C ALA A 41 27.13 23.16 4.69
N LEU A 42 26.20 22.27 5.02
CA LEU A 42 26.18 21.50 6.27
C LEU A 42 27.58 20.97 6.60
N SER A 43 28.04 21.16 7.83
CA SER A 43 29.37 20.72 8.25
C SER A 43 29.52 19.20 8.12
N ALA A 44 30.75 18.71 7.97
CA ALA A 44 30.99 17.27 7.92
C ALA A 44 30.45 16.54 9.17
N GLY A 45 30.50 17.20 10.34
CA GLY A 45 29.86 16.73 11.58
C GLY A 45 28.34 16.63 11.45
N ALA A 46 27.66 17.69 11.01
CA ALA A 46 26.21 17.68 10.81
C ALA A 46 25.76 16.57 9.83
N ARG A 47 26.50 16.37 8.73
CA ARG A 47 26.22 15.27 7.77
C ARG A 47 26.43 13.88 8.38
N ARG A 48 27.39 13.70 9.29
CA ARG A 48 27.58 12.43 10.03
C ARG A 48 26.42 12.19 11.01
N VAL A 49 26.01 13.21 11.77
CA VAL A 49 24.88 13.11 12.71
C VAL A 49 23.57 12.80 11.96
N ILE A 50 23.27 13.52 10.88
CA ILE A 50 22.07 13.27 10.05
C ILE A 50 22.08 11.83 9.49
N ARG A 51 23.22 11.35 8.99
CA ARG A 51 23.35 9.95 8.52
C ARG A 51 23.13 8.94 9.62
N ALA A 52 23.69 9.16 10.81
CA ALA A 52 23.49 8.27 11.96
C ALA A 52 22.00 8.22 12.38
N LEU A 53 21.33 9.38 12.46
CA LEU A 53 19.90 9.46 12.77
C LEU A 53 19.03 8.77 11.71
N VAL A 54 19.35 8.91 10.42
CA VAL A 54 18.64 8.20 9.33
C VAL A 54 18.85 6.69 9.44
N VAL A 55 20.07 6.21 9.73
CA VAL A 55 20.34 4.78 9.92
C VAL A 55 19.58 4.23 11.13
N VAL A 56 19.58 4.94 12.27
CA VAL A 56 18.81 4.55 13.46
C VAL A 56 17.30 4.53 13.18
N LEU A 57 16.78 5.51 12.45
CA LEU A 57 15.36 5.56 12.08
C LEU A 57 14.97 4.40 11.15
N VAL A 58 15.79 4.09 10.14
CA VAL A 58 15.56 2.93 9.25
C VAL A 58 15.59 1.63 10.03
N LEU A 59 16.60 1.43 10.90
CA LEU A 59 16.70 0.23 11.74
C LEU A 59 15.47 0.08 12.65
N ALA A 60 15.06 1.16 13.34
CA ALA A 60 13.88 1.16 14.19
C ALA A 60 12.61 0.79 13.42
N LEU A 61 12.38 1.41 12.25
CA LEU A 61 11.24 1.11 11.38
C LEU A 61 11.23 -0.35 10.92
N THR A 62 12.38 -0.89 10.50
CA THR A 62 12.49 -2.30 10.10
C THR A 62 12.25 -3.26 11.26
N ALA A 63 12.69 -2.92 12.48
CA ALA A 63 12.42 -3.73 13.67
C ALA A 63 10.93 -3.75 14.02
N THR A 64 10.25 -2.60 14.03
CA THR A 64 8.79 -2.55 14.25
C THR A 64 7.99 -3.28 13.17
N GLY A 65 8.43 -3.19 11.90
CA GLY A 65 7.81 -3.93 10.80
C GLY A 65 7.96 -5.45 10.95
N ALA A 66 9.18 -5.92 11.25
CA ALA A 66 9.46 -7.33 11.47
C ALA A 66 8.69 -7.92 12.67
N VAL A 67 8.54 -7.14 13.75
CA VAL A 67 7.71 -7.56 14.91
C VAL A 67 6.24 -7.71 14.50
N TRP A 68 5.67 -6.81 13.70
CA TRP A 68 4.26 -6.87 13.33
C TRP A 68 3.88 -8.15 12.57
N TRP A 69 4.74 -8.62 11.66
CA TRP A 69 4.56 -9.89 10.94
C TRP A 69 4.53 -11.14 11.85
N LEU A 70 5.12 -11.09 13.04
CA LEU A 70 5.08 -12.21 14.00
C LEU A 70 3.76 -12.31 14.78
N TRP A 71 2.87 -11.31 14.68
CA TRP A 71 1.54 -11.31 15.28
C TRP A 71 0.40 -11.35 14.25
N ALA A 72 0.69 -11.08 12.97
CA ALA A 72 -0.24 -11.15 11.85
C ALA A 72 -0.47 -12.59 11.35
N ASP A 73 -0.83 -13.49 12.27
CA ASP A 73 -1.20 -14.87 11.95
C ASP A 73 -2.73 -14.99 11.80
N ASP A 74 -3.20 -14.65 10.60
CA ASP A 74 -4.60 -14.75 10.20
C ASP A 74 -5.15 -16.20 10.18
N GLY A 75 -4.32 -17.22 10.45
CA GLY A 75 -4.72 -18.63 10.50
C GLY A 75 -5.33 -19.12 9.19
N GLY A 76 -4.55 -18.95 8.11
CA GLY A 76 -5.00 -18.89 6.71
C GLY A 76 -6.01 -19.95 6.23
N VAL A 77 -6.85 -19.54 5.28
CA VAL A 77 -7.99 -20.33 4.80
C VAL A 77 -7.54 -21.66 4.18
N THR A 78 -8.16 -22.75 4.64
CA THR A 78 -8.04 -24.10 4.09
C THR A 78 -9.38 -24.55 3.49
N ILE A 79 -9.36 -25.46 2.52
CA ILE A 79 -10.57 -26.11 1.99
C ILE A 79 -10.59 -27.56 2.50
N ASP A 80 -11.74 -28.04 2.95
CA ASP A 80 -11.91 -29.44 3.40
C ASP A 80 -12.48 -30.36 2.30
N ALA A 81 -12.74 -31.63 2.67
CA ALA A 81 -13.26 -32.65 1.75
C ALA A 81 -14.75 -32.49 1.37
N ILE A 82 -15.49 -31.58 2.02
CA ILE A 82 -16.86 -31.19 1.66
C ILE A 82 -16.83 -29.99 0.69
N GLY A 83 -15.78 -29.17 0.79
CA GLY A 83 -15.58 -27.96 0.00
C GLY A 83 -15.68 -26.66 0.81
N ASP A 84 -15.92 -26.75 2.12
CA ASP A 84 -16.02 -25.59 2.98
C ASP A 84 -14.64 -24.93 3.20
N GLN A 85 -14.63 -23.59 3.18
CA GLN A 85 -13.51 -22.78 3.65
C GLN A 85 -13.46 -22.80 5.16
N ASN A 86 -12.29 -23.06 5.73
CA ASN A 86 -12.06 -23.14 7.16
C ASN A 86 -10.90 -22.21 7.55
N GLN A 87 -11.09 -21.39 8.59
CA GLN A 87 -10.08 -20.41 9.03
C GLN A 87 -10.09 -20.27 10.56
N THR A 88 -8.90 -20.27 11.18
CA THR A 88 -8.74 -20.21 12.64
C THR A 88 -8.23 -18.84 13.09
N VAL A 89 -9.13 -17.90 13.35
CA VAL A 89 -8.79 -16.51 13.71
C VAL A 89 -8.75 -16.28 15.23
N ALA A 90 -8.25 -15.13 15.69
CA ALA A 90 -8.32 -14.78 17.11
C ALA A 90 -9.77 -14.54 17.56
N ARG A 91 -10.12 -14.88 18.80
CA ARG A 91 -11.50 -14.77 19.30
C ARG A 91 -11.96 -13.31 19.27
N GLY A 92 -13.02 -13.02 18.52
CA GLY A 92 -13.52 -11.67 18.25
C GLY A 92 -13.15 -11.10 16.87
N GLN A 93 -12.27 -11.77 16.11
CA GLN A 93 -12.14 -11.57 14.67
C GLN A 93 -13.16 -12.43 13.91
N LEU A 94 -13.39 -12.09 12.64
CA LEU A 94 -14.20 -12.85 11.70
C LEU A 94 -13.30 -13.45 10.59
N PRO A 95 -13.66 -14.60 10.01
CA PRO A 95 -12.94 -15.18 8.89
C PRO A 95 -13.17 -14.36 7.61
N VAL A 96 -12.24 -14.41 6.66
CA VAL A 96 -12.28 -13.56 5.44
C VAL A 96 -13.53 -13.81 4.59
N PHE A 97 -14.04 -15.04 4.56
CA PHE A 97 -15.27 -15.41 3.84
C PHE A 97 -16.55 -14.88 4.50
N ALA A 98 -16.51 -14.50 5.79
CA ALA A 98 -17.62 -13.85 6.50
C ALA A 98 -17.28 -12.43 6.98
N ALA A 99 -16.24 -11.78 6.43
CA ALA A 99 -15.75 -10.49 6.93
C ALA A 99 -16.64 -9.28 6.57
N ARG A 100 -17.71 -9.44 5.77
CA ARG A 100 -18.59 -8.35 5.31
C ARG A 100 -20.05 -8.79 5.18
N GLY A 101 -20.94 -7.82 4.99
CA GLY A 101 -22.36 -8.04 4.69
C GLY A 101 -23.13 -8.75 5.80
N ASP A 102 -24.20 -9.45 5.44
CA ASP A 102 -25.00 -10.22 6.42
C ASP A 102 -24.28 -11.46 6.94
N ALA A 103 -23.32 -12.03 6.19
CA ALA A 103 -22.43 -13.07 6.72
C ALA A 103 -21.68 -12.58 7.96
N ALA A 104 -21.13 -11.36 7.97
CA ALA A 104 -20.48 -10.80 9.15
C ALA A 104 -21.43 -10.68 10.35
N ARG A 105 -22.69 -10.32 10.12
CA ARG A 105 -23.72 -10.23 11.17
C ARG A 105 -24.05 -11.61 11.73
N LEU A 106 -24.27 -12.61 10.87
CA LEU A 106 -24.60 -13.98 11.26
C LEU A 106 -23.46 -14.66 12.03
N TYR A 107 -22.21 -14.51 11.57
CA TYR A 107 -21.06 -15.12 12.23
C TYR A 107 -20.70 -14.42 13.56
N THR A 108 -20.90 -13.10 13.65
CA THR A 108 -20.82 -12.37 14.93
C THR A 108 -21.91 -12.85 15.89
N PHE A 109 -23.15 -13.01 15.42
CA PHE A 109 -24.25 -13.54 16.22
C PHE A 109 -23.96 -14.96 16.71
N ALA A 110 -23.43 -15.83 15.85
CA ALA A 110 -23.08 -17.21 16.19
C ALA A 110 -22.00 -17.30 17.28
N LEU A 111 -20.96 -16.46 17.22
CA LEU A 111 -19.94 -16.38 18.26
C LEU A 111 -20.48 -15.82 19.58
N ALA A 112 -21.42 -14.87 19.51
CA ALA A 112 -22.00 -14.21 20.69
C ALA A 112 -23.15 -14.99 21.36
N ASN A 113 -23.80 -15.94 20.66
CA ASN A 113 -24.99 -16.65 21.13
C ASN A 113 -24.82 -18.19 21.11
N PRO A 114 -23.76 -18.75 21.72
CA PRO A 114 -23.44 -20.17 21.63
C PRO A 114 -24.56 -21.06 22.21
N ASP A 115 -25.15 -20.67 23.33
CA ASP A 115 -26.24 -21.39 24.00
C ASP A 115 -27.55 -21.38 23.22
N THR A 116 -27.77 -20.35 22.39
CA THR A 116 -28.95 -20.25 21.52
C THR A 116 -28.77 -21.17 20.32
N LEU A 117 -27.65 -21.06 19.60
CA LEU A 117 -27.38 -21.91 18.44
C LEU A 117 -27.17 -23.38 18.81
N GLY A 118 -26.69 -23.68 20.02
CA GLY A 118 -26.56 -25.05 20.55
C GLY A 118 -27.90 -25.73 20.86
N LYS A 119 -28.99 -24.96 21.04
CA LYS A 119 -30.35 -25.48 21.27
C LYS A 119 -31.18 -25.59 19.98
N ILE A 120 -30.76 -24.92 18.91
CA ILE A 120 -31.40 -25.02 17.59
C ILE A 120 -30.84 -26.26 16.89
N PRO A 121 -31.68 -27.22 16.46
CA PRO A 121 -31.20 -28.42 15.78
C PRO A 121 -30.50 -28.07 14.47
N CYS A 122 -29.53 -28.91 14.07
CA CYS A 122 -29.08 -28.92 12.69
C CYS A 122 -30.22 -29.47 11.82
N THR A 123 -30.45 -28.90 10.64
CA THR A 123 -31.45 -29.38 9.67
C THR A 123 -30.84 -29.64 8.29
N CYS A 124 -29.51 -29.71 8.22
CA CYS A 124 -28.74 -29.84 6.98
C CYS A 124 -28.47 -31.31 6.58
N GLY A 125 -28.84 -32.29 7.40
CA GLY A 125 -28.51 -33.72 7.17
C GLY A 125 -27.04 -34.08 7.47
N CYS A 126 -26.36 -33.23 8.26
CA CYS A 126 -24.94 -33.35 8.57
C CYS A 126 -24.65 -34.07 9.90
N GLU A 127 -25.67 -34.59 10.59
CA GLU A 127 -25.57 -35.18 11.92
C GLU A 127 -24.58 -36.36 11.95
N ARG A 128 -24.52 -37.14 10.86
CA ARG A 128 -23.55 -38.23 10.66
C ARG A 128 -22.07 -37.81 10.66
N PHE A 129 -21.80 -36.51 10.57
CA PHE A 129 -20.46 -35.91 10.66
C PHE A 129 -20.21 -35.24 12.04
N GLY A 130 -21.10 -35.45 13.02
CA GLY A 130 -21.00 -34.86 14.36
C GLY A 130 -21.60 -33.46 14.50
N HIS A 131 -22.29 -32.94 13.48
CA HIS A 131 -22.94 -31.62 13.53
C HIS A 131 -24.26 -31.70 14.31
N VAL A 132 -24.17 -31.57 15.65
CA VAL A 132 -25.31 -31.77 16.58
C VAL A 132 -26.29 -30.59 16.70
N SER A 133 -25.95 -29.41 16.18
CA SER A 133 -26.77 -28.20 16.31
C SER A 133 -26.46 -27.19 15.20
N ASN A 134 -27.31 -26.17 15.03
CA ASN A 134 -27.06 -25.08 14.07
C ASN A 134 -25.75 -24.32 14.34
N ARG A 135 -25.21 -24.38 15.57
CA ARG A 135 -23.88 -23.84 15.90
C ARG A 135 -22.77 -24.43 15.01
N SER A 136 -22.88 -25.71 14.64
CA SER A 136 -21.90 -26.42 13.80
C SER A 136 -21.84 -25.90 12.36
N CYS A 137 -22.85 -25.15 11.90
CA CYS A 137 -22.85 -24.50 10.58
C CYS A 137 -21.89 -23.30 10.51
N TYR A 138 -21.43 -22.77 11.64
CA TYR A 138 -20.58 -21.57 11.71
C TYR A 138 -19.17 -21.88 12.23
N ILE A 139 -19.07 -22.75 13.23
CA ILE A 139 -17.86 -22.94 14.04
C ILE A 139 -17.59 -24.44 14.24
N LYS A 140 -16.36 -24.86 13.94
CA LYS A 140 -15.88 -26.24 14.10
C LYS A 140 -15.11 -26.48 15.39
N ASP A 141 -14.36 -25.48 15.87
CA ASP A 141 -13.52 -25.60 17.07
C ASP A 141 -13.31 -24.24 17.76
N GLU A 142 -13.10 -24.25 19.07
CA GLU A 142 -12.93 -23.05 19.92
C GLU A 142 -11.85 -23.23 21.01
N PRO A 143 -10.56 -23.42 20.65
CA PRO A 143 -9.48 -23.45 21.62
C PRO A 143 -9.35 -22.07 22.27
N ALA A 144 -9.58 -21.97 23.59
CA ALA A 144 -9.62 -20.76 24.44
C ALA A 144 -9.64 -19.38 23.72
N ALA A 145 -8.49 -18.95 23.15
CA ALA A 145 -8.26 -17.64 22.54
C ALA A 145 -8.44 -17.54 21.01
N ARG A 146 -8.73 -18.64 20.29
CA ARG A 146 -8.98 -18.67 18.83
C ARG A 146 -10.31 -19.38 18.52
N VAL A 147 -10.82 -19.17 17.31
CA VAL A 147 -12.05 -19.81 16.81
C VAL A 147 -11.83 -20.28 15.37
N THR A 148 -12.09 -21.56 15.12
CA THR A 148 -12.07 -22.16 13.79
C THR A 148 -13.47 -22.08 13.20
N PHE A 149 -13.68 -21.10 12.32
CA PHE A 149 -14.92 -20.95 11.56
C PHE A 149 -14.90 -21.82 10.30
N THR A 150 -16.10 -22.19 9.83
CA THR A 150 -16.36 -22.86 8.54
C THR A 150 -17.30 -22.00 7.68
N SER A 151 -17.18 -22.02 6.35
CA SER A 151 -18.08 -21.30 5.43
C SER A 151 -19.45 -21.95 5.24
N HIS A 152 -19.76 -23.02 5.96
CA HIS A 152 -20.95 -23.85 5.77
C HIS A 152 -22.27 -23.07 5.89
N ALA A 153 -22.33 -22.03 6.73
CA ALA A 153 -23.48 -21.12 6.85
C ALA A 153 -23.45 -19.91 5.88
N ALA A 154 -22.54 -19.91 4.90
CA ALA A 154 -22.35 -18.83 3.91
C ALA A 154 -22.15 -19.36 2.47
N THR A 155 -22.51 -20.62 2.22
CA THR A 155 -22.41 -21.33 0.94
C THR A 155 -23.80 -21.68 0.42
#